data_AF-A0A7R9JSI7-F1
#
_entry.id   AF-A0A7R9JSI7-F1
#
_cell.length_a   1.000
_cell.length_b   1.000
_cell.length_c   1.000
_cell.angle_alpha   90.00
_cell.angle_beta   90.00
_cell.angle_gamma   90.00
#
_symmetry.space_group_name_H-M   'P 1'
#
loop_
_entity.id
_entity.type
_entity.pdbx_description
1 polymer ?
#
loop_
_entity_poly.entity_id
_entity_poly.type
_entity_poly.pdbx_seq_one_letter_code
_entity_poly.pdbx_strand_id
1 'polypeptide(L)'
;MTITKHLHVSLYSQCVDGFPYLNRCPSGLHFDDINKLCTFKNEARCGPIPTTVAPITEPPLDLAKKCDTELCQLPYCFCSKDGTIIPGGLDREDTPQMILLTFDGAVNLNNFEKYQKVFTDQRKNPNGCPIRGTFFISHEYCNYNMVQELAHDGHEIGTETVTLQQSLQDKGYEEWVGEMIGMREILRHFSNISKSNVVGMRAPYLKPGRNTQFEVLEDFGYIYDSSVGIPPLKFPIWPYTLDYKIPHECRSGTCPTRSFEGVWEVPLNAHYVETYEGGHCPYLDQCVLHNHDPDDVFEWLKEDFSRYYDQNRAPYMMPFHTNWFQLKELEMGLHKFLDWTLTQPDVWFVTVTQALVWMTEPRLAKNLNNFEAWDCTKRENLPSPPCNLPNSCALPFKPPEANTSATRYLVTCRECPRRYPWIGDSEGTGIEGKDTYNPEK
;
A
#
# COMPACT_ATOMS: atom_id res chain seq x y z
N MET A 1 6.95 24.03 21.62
CA MET A 1 6.09 25.23 21.54
C MET A 1 6.75 26.33 22.38
N THR A 2 7.30 27.37 21.75
CA THR A 2 8.02 28.44 22.45
C THR A 2 7.20 29.71 22.37
N ILE A 3 6.86 30.33 23.50
CA ILE A 3 6.01 31.53 23.58
C ILE A 3 6.82 32.65 24.25
N THR A 4 7.02 33.77 23.55
CA THR A 4 7.80 34.92 24.04
C THR A 4 6.87 36.14 24.26
N LYS A 5 7.19 36.98 25.25
CA LYS A 5 6.27 37.95 25.85
C LYS A 5 6.39 39.38 25.30
N HIS A 6 5.26 40.09 25.28
CA HIS A 6 5.17 41.57 25.15
C HIS A 6 4.62 42.23 26.42
N LEU A 7 4.89 43.54 26.60
CA LEU A 7 4.58 44.36 27.80
C LEU A 7 3.08 44.45 28.18
N HIS A 8 2.16 43.88 27.42
CA HIS A 8 0.72 43.85 27.73
C HIS A 8 0.24 42.40 27.97
N VAL A 9 -0.16 42.09 29.20
CA VAL A 9 -0.52 40.74 29.70
C VAL A 9 -1.81 40.15 29.08
N SER A 10 -2.41 40.85 28.12
CA SER A 10 -3.56 40.40 27.33
C SER A 10 -3.16 39.86 25.96
N LEU A 11 -1.88 39.90 25.59
CA LEU A 11 -1.34 39.41 24.33
C LEU A 11 -0.36 38.24 24.59
N TYR A 12 -0.42 37.21 23.75
CA TYR A 12 0.49 36.05 23.80
C TYR A 12 0.88 35.61 22.38
N SER A 13 2.05 35.00 22.22
CA SER A 13 2.48 34.46 20.92
C SER A 13 2.23 32.96 20.87
N GLN A 14 1.66 32.44 19.78
CA GLN A 14 1.49 31.01 19.54
C GLN A 14 2.29 30.62 18.30
N CYS A 15 3.13 29.59 18.39
CA CYS A 15 3.79 29.03 17.21
C CYS A 15 2.86 28.06 16.50
N VAL A 16 2.62 28.29 15.21
CA VAL A 16 1.97 27.35 14.28
C VAL A 16 2.97 27.12 13.15
N ASP A 17 3.33 25.86 12.89
CA ASP A 17 4.30 25.46 11.87
C ASP A 17 5.67 26.17 11.96
N GLY A 18 6.11 26.45 13.19
CA GLY A 18 7.38 27.15 13.46
C GLY A 18 7.33 28.67 13.35
N PHE A 19 6.20 29.25 12.93
CA PHE A 19 6.02 30.71 12.82
C PHE A 19 5.25 31.28 14.02
N PRO A 20 5.69 32.40 14.63
CA PRO A 20 5.01 33.00 15.77
C PRO A 20 3.84 33.89 15.34
N TYR A 21 2.65 33.63 15.87
CA TYR A 21 1.44 34.44 15.70
C TYR A 21 1.10 35.18 16.98
N LEU A 22 0.88 36.49 16.90
CA LEU A 22 0.47 37.29 18.06
C LEU A 22 -1.05 37.24 18.24
N ASN A 23 -1.49 36.64 19.33
CA ASN A 23 -2.89 36.49 19.69
C ASN A 23 -3.24 37.35 20.91
N ARG A 24 -4.54 37.63 21.08
CA ARG A 24 -5.08 38.39 22.21
C ARG A 24 -6.08 37.52 22.98
N CYS A 25 -5.98 37.54 24.31
CA CYS A 25 -7.01 36.94 25.14
C CYS A 25 -8.34 37.71 25.00
N PRO A 26 -9.49 37.02 25.14
CA PRO A 26 -10.80 37.68 25.22
C PRO A 26 -10.83 38.81 26.26
N SER A 27 -11.67 39.82 26.02
CA SER A 27 -11.73 41.04 26.86
C SER A 27 -11.90 40.71 28.35
N GLY A 28 -10.99 41.24 29.17
CA GLY A 28 -10.98 41.04 30.62
C GLY A 28 -10.12 39.86 31.11
N LEU A 29 -9.59 39.04 30.20
CA LEU A 29 -8.73 37.90 30.52
C LEU A 29 -7.24 38.18 30.27
N HIS A 30 -6.40 37.41 30.96
CA HIS A 30 -4.95 37.47 30.96
C HIS A 30 -4.39 36.08 30.65
N PHE A 31 -3.30 36.03 29.89
CA PHE A 31 -2.67 34.76 29.54
C PHE A 31 -1.86 34.20 30.71
N ASP A 32 -2.13 32.96 31.08
CA ASP A 32 -1.32 32.18 32.04
C ASP A 32 -0.14 31.54 31.31
N ASP A 33 1.06 32.03 31.60
CA ASP A 33 2.30 31.61 30.93
C ASP A 33 2.69 30.15 31.30
N ILE A 34 2.14 29.58 32.38
CA ILE A 34 2.37 28.19 32.81
C ILE A 34 1.36 27.25 32.16
N ASN A 35 0.06 27.54 32.33
CA ASN A 35 -1.03 26.66 31.90
C ASN A 35 -1.41 26.86 30.42
N LYS A 36 -0.83 27.85 29.75
CA LYS A 36 -1.02 28.15 28.33
C LYS A 36 -2.49 28.43 27.94
N LEU A 37 -3.21 29.14 28.82
CA LEU A 37 -4.63 29.47 28.64
C LEU A 37 -4.94 30.91 29.08
N CYS A 38 -6.03 31.49 28.58
CA CYS A 38 -6.52 32.79 29.04
C CYS A 38 -7.43 32.61 30.26
N THR A 39 -7.06 33.22 31.40
CA THR A 39 -7.83 33.18 32.65
C THR A 39 -7.98 34.58 33.27
N PHE A 40 -8.71 34.71 34.37
CA PHE A 40 -8.87 35.97 35.07
C PHE A 40 -7.55 36.48 35.65
N LYS A 41 -7.44 37.81 35.76
CA LYS A 41 -6.19 38.50 36.17
C LYS A 41 -5.62 38.00 37.51
N ASN A 42 -6.47 37.61 38.45
CA ASN A 42 -6.10 37.11 39.78
C ASN A 42 -5.63 35.65 39.77
N GLU A 43 -5.91 34.90 38.71
CA GLU A 43 -5.53 33.49 38.55
C GLU A 43 -4.33 33.33 37.61
N ALA A 44 -4.15 34.25 36.67
CA ALA A 44 -3.10 34.19 35.67
C ALA A 44 -1.71 34.33 36.31
N ARG A 45 -0.87 33.30 36.12
CA ARG A 45 0.54 33.35 36.53
C ARG A 45 1.39 33.94 35.41
N CYS A 46 1.66 35.24 35.53
CA CYS A 46 2.40 35.99 34.53
C CYS A 46 3.75 36.46 35.10
N GLY A 47 4.86 36.13 34.45
CA GLY A 47 6.20 36.51 34.94
C GLY A 47 7.30 36.06 33.99
N PRO A 48 8.57 36.43 34.23
CA PRO A 48 9.70 35.80 33.56
C PRO A 48 9.78 34.37 34.08
N ILE A 49 9.10 33.44 33.39
CA ILE A 49 9.30 32.01 33.63
C ILE A 49 10.69 31.69 33.08
N PRO A 50 11.57 31.02 33.84
CA PRO A 50 12.83 30.54 33.29
C PRO A 50 12.51 29.76 32.01
N THR A 51 13.13 30.16 30.91
CA THR A 51 12.99 29.52 29.61
C THR A 51 13.30 28.05 29.84
N THR A 52 12.30 27.18 29.73
CA THR A 52 12.55 25.75 29.61
C THR A 52 13.43 25.63 28.37
N VAL A 53 14.68 25.23 28.58
CA VAL A 53 15.60 24.95 27.49
C VAL A 53 14.85 23.98 26.59
N ALA A 54 14.65 24.35 25.32
CA ALA A 54 14.08 23.41 24.36
C ALA A 54 14.88 22.11 24.52
N PRO A 55 14.24 20.93 24.62
CA PRO A 55 14.99 19.69 24.62
C PRO A 55 15.95 19.77 23.44
N ILE A 56 17.25 19.60 23.70
CA ILE A 56 18.21 19.43 22.64
C ILE A 56 17.82 18.08 22.02
N THR A 57 16.90 18.11 21.07
CA THR A 57 16.70 16.98 20.17
C THR A 57 17.92 17.03 19.28
N GLU A 58 18.91 16.20 19.61
CA GLU A 58 19.91 15.82 18.61
C GLU A 58 19.15 15.48 17.33
N PRO A 59 19.57 16.01 16.16
CA PRO A 59 18.95 15.62 14.91
C PRO A 59 18.97 14.08 14.83
N PRO A 60 17.87 13.43 14.40
CA PRO A 60 17.80 11.98 14.38
C PRO A 60 19.03 11.44 13.65
N LEU A 61 19.80 10.60 14.33
CA LEU A 61 21.15 10.18 13.90
C LEU A 61 21.14 9.36 12.60
N ASP A 62 19.97 8.93 12.13
CA ASP A 62 19.81 7.94 11.07
C ASP A 62 18.78 8.37 10.00
N LEU A 63 18.79 9.65 9.60
CA LEU A 63 17.93 10.08 8.49
C LEU A 63 18.51 9.64 7.15
N ALA A 64 17.66 9.08 6.29
CA ALA A 64 18.00 8.76 4.92
C ALA A 64 18.48 10.02 4.18
N LYS A 65 19.56 9.87 3.41
CA LYS A 65 20.13 10.95 2.61
C LYS A 65 19.26 11.21 1.38
N LYS A 66 19.37 12.40 0.79
CA LYS A 66 18.77 12.64 -0.53
C LYS A 66 19.43 11.75 -1.57
N CYS A 67 18.66 11.33 -2.56
CA CYS A 67 19.11 10.51 -3.69
C CYS A 67 20.44 11.01 -4.28
N ASP A 68 21.42 10.12 -4.34
CA ASP A 68 22.63 10.24 -5.13
C ASP A 68 22.54 9.24 -6.28
N THR A 69 22.24 9.73 -7.48
CA THR A 69 22.04 8.91 -8.67
C THR A 69 23.33 8.30 -9.20
N GLU A 70 24.52 8.70 -8.74
CA GLU A 70 25.77 8.04 -9.11
C GLU A 70 25.98 6.77 -8.30
N LEU A 71 25.58 6.80 -7.01
CA LEU A 71 25.71 5.67 -6.08
C LEU A 71 24.51 4.72 -6.13
N CYS A 72 23.31 5.23 -6.44
CA CYS A 72 22.09 4.44 -6.56
C CYS A 72 21.91 3.95 -8.01
N GLN A 73 22.35 2.73 -8.28
CA GLN A 73 22.29 2.13 -9.62
C GLN A 73 21.49 0.83 -9.65
N LEU A 74 20.75 0.66 -10.75
CA LEU A 74 20.07 -0.60 -11.07
C LEU A 74 21.10 -1.74 -11.20
N PRO A 75 20.73 -2.99 -10.86
CA PRO A 75 19.39 -3.43 -10.42
C PRO A 75 19.12 -3.25 -8.93
N TYR A 76 20.10 -2.84 -8.13
CA TYR A 76 20.03 -2.90 -6.66
C TYR A 76 19.38 -1.67 -6.02
N CYS A 77 19.53 -0.51 -6.65
CA CYS A 77 18.99 0.75 -6.14
C CYS A 77 18.40 1.57 -7.29
N PHE A 78 17.24 2.18 -7.06
CA PHE A 78 16.69 3.15 -7.99
C PHE A 78 16.08 4.33 -7.25
N CYS A 79 16.60 5.53 -7.51
CA CYS A 79 16.04 6.76 -6.99
C CYS A 79 16.20 7.88 -8.01
N SER A 80 15.40 8.92 -7.84
CA SER A 80 15.61 10.20 -8.51
C SER A 80 15.27 11.35 -7.57
N LYS A 81 15.63 12.57 -7.96
CA LYS A 81 15.45 13.75 -7.11
C LYS A 81 13.98 14.02 -6.75
N ASP A 82 13.07 13.73 -7.68
CA ASP A 82 11.64 14.01 -7.57
C ASP A 82 10.75 12.80 -7.91
N GLY A 83 11.34 11.63 -8.15
CA GLY A 83 10.61 10.39 -8.39
C GLY A 83 10.08 10.22 -9.82
N THR A 84 10.39 11.15 -10.75
CA THR A 84 9.73 11.19 -12.06
C THR A 84 10.56 10.62 -13.22
N ILE A 85 11.84 10.29 -12.99
CA ILE A 85 12.76 9.79 -14.01
C ILE A 85 12.40 8.36 -14.40
N ILE A 86 12.44 8.08 -15.72
CA ILE A 86 12.20 6.76 -16.28
C ILE A 86 13.42 5.85 -16.01
N PRO A 87 13.23 4.62 -15.47
CA PRO A 87 14.29 3.64 -15.29
C PRO A 87 15.09 3.38 -16.57
N GLY A 88 16.41 3.31 -16.45
CA GLY A 88 17.32 3.08 -17.58
C GLY A 88 17.50 4.27 -18.53
N GLY A 89 16.91 5.44 -18.23
CA GLY A 89 17.04 6.63 -19.06
C GLY A 89 16.40 6.48 -20.44
N LEU A 90 15.37 5.64 -20.55
CA LEU A 90 14.64 5.44 -21.79
C LEU A 90 13.83 6.69 -22.17
N ASP A 91 13.65 6.90 -23.47
CA ASP A 91 12.68 7.86 -23.96
C ASP A 91 11.25 7.36 -23.66
N ARG A 92 10.33 8.32 -23.48
CA ARG A 92 8.92 8.04 -23.16
C ARG A 92 8.29 7.08 -24.17
N GLU A 93 8.50 7.34 -25.46
CA GLU A 93 7.92 6.57 -26.58
C GLU A 93 8.43 5.13 -26.64
N ASP A 94 9.62 4.88 -26.09
CA ASP A 94 10.24 3.56 -26.03
C ASP A 94 9.94 2.82 -24.71
N THR A 95 9.27 3.46 -23.76
CA THR A 95 8.94 2.89 -22.44
C THR A 95 7.58 2.21 -22.48
N PRO A 96 7.39 0.95 -22.05
CA PRO A 96 6.07 0.36 -21.98
C PRO A 96 5.18 1.09 -20.98
N GLN A 97 3.90 1.26 -21.27
CA GLN A 97 2.96 1.65 -20.24
C GLN A 97 2.51 0.40 -19.48
N MET A 98 3.00 0.23 -18.25
CA MET A 98 2.53 -0.82 -17.36
C MET A 98 1.24 -0.38 -16.65
N ILE A 99 0.27 -1.28 -16.54
CA ILE A 99 -0.93 -1.13 -15.72
C ILE A 99 -0.89 -2.20 -14.63
N LEU A 100 -1.01 -1.78 -13.36
CA LEU A 100 -0.98 -2.66 -12.20
C LEU A 100 -2.38 -2.75 -11.59
N LEU A 101 -3.15 -3.77 -11.98
CA LEU A 101 -4.43 -4.04 -11.32
C LEU A 101 -4.16 -4.65 -9.94
N THR A 102 -4.55 -3.96 -8.88
CA THR A 102 -4.35 -4.44 -7.51
C THR A 102 -5.67 -4.54 -6.75
N PHE A 103 -5.82 -5.57 -5.93
CA PHE A 103 -7.05 -5.88 -5.21
C PHE A 103 -6.73 -6.12 -3.74
N ASP A 104 -7.42 -5.39 -2.88
CA ASP A 104 -7.18 -5.40 -1.44
C ASP A 104 -8.35 -6.04 -0.72
N GLY A 105 -8.04 -6.74 0.37
CA GLY A 105 -9.03 -7.36 1.23
C GLY A 105 -9.12 -8.88 1.11
N ALA A 106 -10.14 -9.44 1.77
CA ALA A 106 -10.44 -10.86 1.71
C ALA A 106 -11.07 -11.27 0.38
N VAL A 107 -10.50 -12.27 -0.28
CA VAL A 107 -11.13 -12.96 -1.42
C VAL A 107 -12.14 -13.98 -0.92
N ASN A 108 -13.38 -13.91 -1.42
CA ASN A 108 -14.46 -14.84 -1.07
C ASN A 108 -15.55 -14.86 -2.16
N LEU A 109 -16.65 -15.56 -1.87
CA LEU A 109 -17.77 -15.73 -2.81
C LEU A 109 -18.41 -14.41 -3.28
N ASN A 110 -18.25 -13.30 -2.55
CA ASN A 110 -18.85 -12.02 -2.94
C ASN A 110 -18.11 -11.33 -4.09
N ASN A 111 -16.83 -11.64 -4.28
CA ASN A 111 -15.95 -10.90 -5.18
C ASN A 111 -15.20 -11.78 -6.20
N PHE A 112 -14.97 -13.05 -5.89
CA PHE A 112 -14.18 -13.95 -6.72
C PHE A 112 -14.66 -14.04 -8.17
N GLU A 113 -15.96 -14.24 -8.41
CA GLU A 113 -16.52 -14.31 -9.76
C GLU A 113 -16.33 -12.99 -10.55
N LYS A 114 -16.38 -11.85 -9.85
CA LYS A 114 -16.20 -10.52 -10.46
C LYS A 114 -14.74 -10.31 -10.86
N TYR A 115 -13.81 -10.76 -10.02
CA TYR A 115 -12.38 -10.76 -10.36
C TYR A 115 -12.09 -11.68 -11.55
N GLN A 116 -12.69 -12.88 -11.63
CA GLN A 116 -12.54 -13.76 -12.80
C GLN A 116 -13.06 -13.11 -14.10
N LYS A 117 -14.11 -12.30 -14.05
CA LYS A 117 -14.60 -11.52 -15.21
C LYS A 117 -13.64 -10.40 -15.63
N VAL A 118 -12.79 -9.92 -14.72
CA VAL A 118 -11.69 -9.00 -15.06
C VAL A 118 -10.58 -9.76 -15.80
N PHE A 119 -10.23 -10.96 -15.34
CA PHE A 119 -9.09 -11.74 -15.83
C PHE A 119 -9.47 -12.88 -16.79
N THR A 120 -10.29 -12.59 -17.79
CA THR A 120 -10.72 -13.63 -18.74
C THR A 120 -9.59 -14.06 -19.69
N ASP A 121 -9.66 -15.29 -20.20
CA ASP A 121 -8.66 -15.83 -21.15
C ASP A 121 -8.52 -15.04 -22.46
N GLN A 122 -9.50 -14.19 -22.78
CA GLN A 122 -9.51 -13.36 -23.98
C GLN A 122 -8.67 -12.09 -23.81
N ARG A 123 -8.47 -11.61 -22.58
CA ARG A 123 -7.68 -10.40 -22.30
C ARG A 123 -6.21 -10.77 -22.20
N LYS A 124 -5.44 -10.39 -23.23
CA LYS A 124 -4.04 -10.77 -23.38
C LYS A 124 -3.14 -9.58 -23.65
N ASN A 125 -1.98 -9.59 -23.01
CA ASN A 125 -0.88 -8.67 -23.33
C ASN A 125 -0.34 -8.92 -24.74
N PRO A 126 0.46 -7.99 -25.30
CA PRO A 126 1.02 -8.12 -26.65
C PRO A 126 1.84 -9.40 -26.92
N ASN A 127 2.44 -10.01 -25.88
CA ASN A 127 3.13 -11.29 -25.98
C ASN A 127 2.19 -12.53 -26.04
N GLY A 128 0.87 -12.32 -25.99
CA GLY A 128 -0.14 -13.38 -26.01
C GLY A 128 -0.41 -14.02 -24.64
N CYS A 129 0.28 -13.59 -23.58
CA CYS A 129 -0.01 -14.03 -22.22
C CYS A 129 -1.26 -13.33 -21.68
N PRO A 130 -2.09 -14.03 -20.88
CA PRO A 130 -3.27 -13.38 -20.31
C PRO A 130 -2.84 -12.33 -19.27
N ILE A 131 -3.64 -11.28 -19.14
CA ILE A 131 -3.35 -10.18 -18.22
C ILE A 131 -3.27 -10.68 -16.77
N ARG A 132 -2.48 -10.02 -15.93
CA ARG A 132 -2.28 -10.39 -14.53
C ARG A 132 -2.52 -9.20 -13.60
N GLY A 133 -2.86 -9.52 -12.35
CA GLY A 133 -3.05 -8.56 -11.27
C GLY A 133 -2.39 -9.06 -9.99
N THR A 134 -2.42 -8.21 -8.98
CA THR A 134 -1.82 -8.46 -7.65
C THR A 134 -2.90 -8.38 -6.58
N PHE A 135 -2.97 -9.36 -5.69
CA PHE A 135 -3.97 -9.42 -4.62
C PHE A 135 -3.28 -9.29 -3.26
N PHE A 136 -3.54 -8.21 -2.54
CA PHE A 136 -3.08 -8.01 -1.16
C PHE A 136 -4.12 -8.59 -0.21
N ILE A 137 -3.86 -9.80 0.28
CA ILE A 137 -4.85 -10.59 1.01
C ILE A 137 -4.84 -10.25 2.50
N SER A 138 -6.02 -9.98 3.05
CA SER A 138 -6.28 -10.01 4.49
C SER A 138 -7.01 -11.26 4.95
N HIS A 139 -6.81 -11.65 6.20
CA HIS A 139 -7.20 -12.96 6.71
C HIS A 139 -8.71 -13.14 6.92
N GLU A 140 -9.35 -12.22 7.65
CA GLU A 140 -10.71 -12.45 8.13
C GLU A 140 -11.69 -12.62 6.96
N TYR A 141 -12.50 -13.70 6.99
CA TYR A 141 -13.47 -14.05 5.94
C TYR A 141 -12.89 -14.42 4.56
N CYS A 142 -11.59 -14.72 4.49
CA CYS A 142 -10.96 -15.18 3.26
C CYS A 142 -11.23 -16.66 2.94
N ASN A 143 -11.42 -16.97 1.65
CA ASN A 143 -11.48 -18.31 1.10
C ASN A 143 -10.12 -18.67 0.47
N TYR A 144 -9.33 -19.48 1.18
CA TYR A 144 -7.97 -19.84 0.78
C TYR A 144 -7.91 -20.80 -0.42
N ASN A 145 -8.99 -21.52 -0.72
CA ASN A 145 -9.10 -22.29 -1.97
C ASN A 145 -9.16 -21.36 -3.18
N MET A 146 -9.94 -20.27 -3.09
CA MET A 146 -10.01 -19.25 -4.15
C MET A 146 -8.71 -18.45 -4.28
N VAL A 147 -8.04 -18.13 -3.17
CA VAL A 147 -6.72 -17.49 -3.22
C VAL A 147 -5.68 -18.40 -3.89
N GLN A 148 -5.74 -19.71 -3.62
CA GLN A 148 -4.89 -20.68 -4.31
C GLN A 148 -5.19 -20.74 -5.82
N GLU A 149 -6.45 -20.60 -6.23
CA GLU A 149 -6.84 -20.51 -7.65
C GLU A 149 -6.21 -19.29 -8.33
N LEU A 150 -6.35 -18.10 -7.73
CA LEU A 150 -5.74 -16.87 -8.27
C LEU A 150 -4.22 -17.01 -8.43
N ALA A 151 -3.55 -17.57 -7.42
CA ALA A 151 -2.12 -17.82 -7.45
C ALA A 151 -1.75 -18.85 -8.52
N HIS A 152 -2.53 -19.93 -8.67
CA HIS A 152 -2.31 -20.96 -9.68
C HIS A 152 -2.43 -20.40 -11.11
N ASP A 153 -3.36 -19.47 -11.31
CA ASP A 153 -3.58 -18.78 -12.59
C ASP A 153 -2.47 -17.77 -12.92
N GLY A 154 -1.55 -17.53 -11.98
CA GLY A 154 -0.36 -16.70 -12.16
C GLY A 154 -0.54 -15.25 -11.71
N HIS A 155 -1.60 -14.95 -10.96
CA HIS A 155 -1.70 -13.68 -10.26
C HIS A 155 -0.72 -13.65 -9.08
N GLU A 156 -0.26 -12.45 -8.77
CA GLU A 156 0.62 -12.24 -7.62
C GLU A 156 -0.22 -12.16 -6.34
N ILE A 157 0.26 -12.82 -5.28
CA ILE A 157 -0.34 -12.75 -3.95
C ILE A 157 0.62 -12.05 -3.00
N GLY A 158 0.20 -10.89 -2.50
CA GLY A 158 0.86 -10.14 -1.43
C GLY A 158 0.09 -10.24 -0.12
N THR A 159 0.71 -9.77 0.96
CA THR A 159 0.04 -9.69 2.27
C THR A 159 -0.52 -8.29 2.51
N GLU A 160 -1.77 -8.21 2.98
CA GLU A 160 -2.29 -7.02 3.63
C GLU A 160 -2.03 -7.11 5.13
N THR A 161 -2.92 -7.70 5.93
CA THR A 161 -2.67 -8.01 7.37
C THR A 161 -3.59 -9.15 7.83
N VAL A 162 -3.34 -9.71 9.02
CA VAL A 162 -4.26 -10.69 9.62
C VAL A 162 -5.51 -9.98 10.12
N THR A 163 -5.36 -8.86 10.85
CA THR A 163 -6.47 -8.31 11.63
C THR A 163 -7.13 -7.07 11.02
N LEU A 164 -6.48 -6.42 10.05
CA LEU A 164 -6.84 -5.08 9.58
C LEU A 164 -6.97 -4.06 10.73
N GLN A 165 -6.18 -4.23 11.81
CA GLN A 165 -6.30 -3.36 12.97
C GLN A 165 -6.03 -1.90 12.62
N GLN A 166 -6.81 -1.01 13.25
CA GLN A 166 -6.56 0.41 13.16
C GLN A 166 -5.30 0.78 13.95
N SER A 167 -4.62 1.81 13.48
CA SER A 167 -3.43 2.38 14.13
C SER A 167 -2.21 1.47 14.16
N LEU A 168 -2.13 0.46 13.28
CA LEU A 168 -0.95 -0.39 13.11
C LEU A 168 0.32 0.45 12.84
N GLN A 169 0.18 1.61 12.19
CA GLN A 169 1.29 2.49 11.88
C GLN A 169 2.06 3.04 13.08
N ASP A 170 1.46 2.99 14.27
CA ASP A 170 2.07 3.46 15.52
C ASP A 170 2.41 2.28 16.48
N LYS A 171 2.35 1.03 15.99
CA LYS A 171 2.70 -0.19 16.75
C LYS A 171 4.17 -0.57 16.60
N GLY A 172 4.62 -1.47 17.47
CA GLY A 172 6.00 -1.94 17.55
C GLY A 172 6.29 -3.08 16.58
N TYR A 173 7.56 -3.50 16.59
CA TYR A 173 8.12 -4.51 15.70
C TYR A 173 7.33 -5.83 15.78
N GLU A 174 7.10 -6.34 16.99
CA GLU A 174 6.39 -7.61 17.21
C GLU A 174 4.95 -7.60 16.65
N GLU A 175 4.24 -6.47 16.74
CA GLU A 175 2.92 -6.35 16.15
C GLU A 175 2.98 -6.38 14.62
N TRP A 176 3.93 -5.68 14.01
CA TRP A 176 4.14 -5.74 12.56
C TRP A 176 4.53 -7.14 12.09
N VAL A 177 5.41 -7.83 12.83
CA VAL A 177 5.77 -9.23 12.53
C VAL A 177 4.53 -10.13 12.61
N GLY A 178 3.75 -10.03 13.69
CA GLY A 178 2.53 -10.82 13.85
C GLY A 178 1.54 -10.62 12.70
N GLU A 179 1.35 -9.39 12.24
CA GLU A 179 0.43 -9.07 11.15
C GLU A 179 0.93 -9.54 9.78
N MET A 180 2.18 -9.22 9.44
CA MET A 180 2.68 -9.45 8.08
C MET A 180 3.17 -10.88 7.91
N ILE A 181 4.00 -11.35 8.84
CA ILE A 181 4.59 -12.69 8.77
C ILE A 181 3.55 -13.73 9.15
N GLY A 182 2.67 -13.43 10.10
CA GLY A 182 1.50 -14.27 10.37
C GLY A 182 0.60 -14.44 9.15
N MET A 183 0.31 -13.36 8.41
CA MET A 183 -0.47 -13.46 7.17
C MET A 183 0.24 -14.30 6.10
N ARG A 184 1.56 -14.12 5.96
CA ARG A 184 2.39 -14.93 5.04
C ARG A 184 2.35 -16.42 5.40
N GLU A 185 2.41 -16.78 6.68
CA GLU A 185 2.28 -18.17 7.12
C GLU A 185 0.89 -18.75 6.88
N ILE A 186 -0.16 -17.97 7.12
CA ILE A 186 -1.55 -18.36 6.84
C ILE A 186 -1.71 -18.68 5.34
N LEU A 187 -1.20 -17.82 4.45
CA LEU A 187 -1.21 -18.06 3.00
C LEU A 187 -0.43 -19.32 2.62
N ARG A 188 0.77 -19.50 3.19
CA ARG A 188 1.57 -20.71 2.96
C ARG A 188 0.83 -21.97 3.34
N HIS A 189 0.24 -21.98 4.53
CA HIS A 189 -0.41 -23.16 5.05
C HIS A 189 -1.70 -23.45 4.28
N PHE A 190 -2.61 -22.48 4.20
CA PHE A 190 -3.99 -22.69 3.74
C PHE A 190 -4.22 -22.50 2.24
N SER A 191 -3.35 -21.77 1.52
CA SER A 191 -3.39 -21.63 0.05
C SER A 191 -2.25 -22.35 -0.67
N ASN A 192 -1.36 -23.04 0.05
CA ASN A 192 -0.23 -23.78 -0.54
C ASN A 192 0.70 -22.90 -1.39
N ILE A 193 0.87 -21.63 -1.01
CA ILE A 193 1.75 -20.68 -1.69
C ILE A 193 3.11 -20.67 -1.00
N SER A 194 4.22 -20.74 -1.74
CA SER A 194 5.55 -20.65 -1.11
C SER A 194 5.76 -19.27 -0.47
N LYS A 195 6.40 -19.22 0.71
CA LYS A 195 6.78 -17.95 1.34
C LYS A 195 7.62 -17.07 0.41
N SER A 196 8.51 -17.70 -0.36
CA SER A 196 9.39 -17.04 -1.34
C SER A 196 8.65 -16.35 -2.48
N ASN A 197 7.36 -16.64 -2.66
CA ASN A 197 6.53 -16.03 -3.70
C ASN A 197 5.64 -14.91 -3.15
N VAL A 198 5.57 -14.75 -1.82
CA VAL A 198 4.79 -13.71 -1.14
C VAL A 198 5.73 -12.60 -0.71
N VAL A 199 6.19 -11.83 -1.70
CA VAL A 199 7.28 -10.86 -1.58
C VAL A 199 6.82 -9.42 -1.45
N GLY A 200 5.53 -9.16 -1.67
CA GLY A 200 4.90 -7.86 -1.59
C GLY A 200 3.98 -7.69 -0.41
N MET A 201 3.88 -6.48 0.10
CA MET A 201 2.91 -6.14 1.13
C MET A 201 2.25 -4.77 0.95
N ARG A 202 1.12 -4.60 1.62
CA ARG A 202 0.40 -3.34 1.72
C ARG A 202 -0.17 -3.17 3.13
N ALA A 203 0.19 -2.07 3.77
CA ALA A 203 -0.30 -1.67 5.08
C ALA A 203 -1.78 -1.31 5.02
N PRO A 204 -2.56 -1.63 6.07
CA PRO A 204 -3.98 -1.39 6.07
C PRO A 204 -4.26 0.12 6.02
N TYR A 205 -5.27 0.51 5.26
CA TYR A 205 -5.70 1.91 5.09
C TYR A 205 -4.65 2.86 4.51
N LEU A 206 -3.62 2.33 3.84
CA LEU A 206 -2.48 3.11 3.29
C LEU A 206 -1.81 4.00 4.33
N LYS A 207 -1.62 3.42 5.52
CA LYS A 207 -0.86 4.04 6.62
C LYS A 207 0.41 3.22 6.87
N PRO A 208 1.52 3.54 6.19
CA PRO A 208 2.80 2.90 6.45
C PRO A 208 3.22 3.06 7.91
N GLY A 209 3.91 2.08 8.51
CA GLY A 209 4.33 2.04 9.91
C GLY A 209 5.71 2.62 10.20
N ARG A 210 5.95 3.84 9.72
CA ARG A 210 7.17 4.62 9.98
C ARG A 210 8.41 3.81 9.61
N ASN A 211 9.40 3.69 10.50
CA ASN A 211 10.57 2.85 10.27
C ASN A 211 10.31 1.38 10.63
N THR A 212 9.43 1.13 11.61
CA THR A 212 9.16 -0.20 12.16
C THR A 212 8.65 -1.19 11.12
N GLN A 213 7.73 -0.76 10.25
CA GLN A 213 7.24 -1.60 9.15
C GLN A 213 8.41 -2.07 8.28
N PHE A 214 9.26 -1.16 7.84
CA PHE A 214 10.30 -1.45 6.85
C PHE A 214 11.47 -2.24 7.45
N GLU A 215 11.72 -2.10 8.75
CA GLU A 215 12.62 -3.00 9.50
C GLU A 215 12.12 -4.45 9.43
N VAL A 216 10.81 -4.67 9.62
CA VAL A 216 10.20 -6.01 9.45
C VAL A 216 10.28 -6.51 8.00
N LEU A 217 10.12 -5.63 7.01
CA LEU A 217 10.24 -6.03 5.61
C LEU A 217 11.65 -6.50 5.28
N GLU A 218 12.65 -5.71 5.68
CA GLU A 218 14.07 -6.00 5.47
C GLU A 218 14.46 -7.33 6.14
N ASP A 219 14.14 -7.48 7.43
CA ASP A 219 14.48 -8.67 8.21
C ASP A 219 13.85 -9.96 7.64
N PHE A 220 12.61 -9.88 7.17
CA PHE A 220 11.87 -11.06 6.68
C PHE A 220 11.87 -11.20 5.15
N GLY A 221 12.74 -10.44 4.44
CA GLY A 221 12.94 -10.59 3.00
C GLY A 221 11.71 -10.30 2.15
N TYR A 222 10.87 -9.34 2.54
CA TYR A 222 9.96 -8.71 1.59
C TYR A 222 10.78 -7.91 0.56
N ILE A 223 10.35 -7.94 -0.69
CA ILE A 223 10.99 -7.18 -1.77
C ILE A 223 10.42 -5.76 -1.84
N TYR A 224 9.11 -5.61 -1.60
CA TYR A 224 8.47 -4.31 -1.74
C TYR A 224 7.31 -4.07 -0.77
N ASP A 225 7.13 -2.79 -0.46
CA ASP A 225 5.92 -2.19 0.09
C ASP A 225 5.14 -1.48 -1.02
N SER A 226 3.82 -1.41 -0.88
CA SER A 226 2.95 -0.58 -1.71
C SER A 226 1.91 0.07 -0.81
N SER A 227 2.35 0.94 0.09
CA SER A 227 1.50 1.60 1.08
C SER A 227 1.56 3.12 1.04
N VAL A 228 2.55 3.68 0.35
CA VAL A 228 2.81 5.11 0.38
C VAL A 228 1.94 5.82 -0.66
N GLY A 229 0.93 6.55 -0.19
CA GLY A 229 0.08 7.38 -1.03
C GLY A 229 0.75 8.69 -1.46
N ILE A 230 0.69 9.00 -2.76
CA ILE A 230 1.21 10.23 -3.34
C ILE A 230 0.09 11.27 -3.45
N PRO A 231 0.36 12.56 -3.18
CA PRO A 231 -0.55 13.65 -3.54
C PRO A 231 -0.90 13.66 -5.04
N PRO A 232 -1.97 14.36 -5.46
CA PRO A 232 -2.32 14.52 -6.87
C PRO A 232 -1.24 15.34 -7.60
N LEU A 233 -0.30 14.65 -8.24
CA LEU A 233 0.79 15.25 -9.00
C LEU A 233 0.54 15.11 -10.51
N LYS A 234 0.91 16.14 -11.26
CA LYS A 234 0.84 16.13 -12.73
C LYS A 234 1.73 15.03 -13.33
N PHE A 235 2.93 14.84 -12.77
CA PHE A 235 3.85 13.78 -13.14
C PHE A 235 3.76 12.67 -12.10
N PRO A 236 3.30 11.47 -12.49
CA PRO A 236 3.28 10.32 -11.59
C PRO A 236 4.69 9.93 -11.14
N ILE A 237 4.79 9.40 -9.92
CA ILE A 237 6.02 8.94 -9.32
C ILE A 237 6.25 7.48 -9.70
N TRP A 238 7.43 7.17 -10.23
CA TRP A 238 7.90 5.80 -10.46
C TRP A 238 8.21 5.11 -9.12
N PRO A 239 8.15 3.77 -9.03
CA PRO A 239 8.68 3.04 -7.89
C PRO A 239 10.15 3.40 -7.62
N TYR A 240 10.57 3.26 -6.38
CA TYR A 240 11.92 3.63 -5.94
C TYR A 240 12.35 2.74 -4.79
N THR A 241 13.66 2.60 -4.58
CA THR A 241 14.17 1.90 -3.41
C THR A 241 14.34 2.84 -2.21
N LEU A 242 14.28 2.27 -1.02
CA LEU A 242 14.38 2.99 0.25
C LEU A 242 15.82 3.13 0.76
N ASP A 243 16.82 2.88 -0.07
CA ASP A 243 18.23 3.23 0.19
C ASP A 243 18.41 4.73 0.47
N TYR A 244 17.56 5.56 -0.16
CA TYR A 244 17.56 7.01 -0.02
C TYR A 244 16.19 7.54 0.42
N LYS A 245 16.19 8.80 0.85
CA LYS A 245 14.99 9.52 1.25
C LYS A 245 13.96 9.52 0.12
N ILE A 246 12.70 9.25 0.48
CA ILE A 246 11.55 9.30 -0.42
C ILE A 246 11.52 10.63 -1.22
N PRO A 247 11.18 10.59 -2.52
CA PRO A 247 11.33 11.76 -3.41
C PRO A 247 10.12 12.71 -3.42
N HIS A 248 9.14 12.49 -2.54
CA HIS A 248 7.89 13.26 -2.49
C HIS A 248 7.45 13.54 -1.04
N GLU A 249 6.36 14.29 -0.90
CA GLU A 249 5.74 14.54 0.40
C GLU A 249 5.12 13.26 0.98
N CYS A 250 5.34 13.01 2.27
CA CYS A 250 4.67 11.94 2.99
C CYS A 250 3.26 12.36 3.41
N ARG A 251 2.26 12.08 2.56
CA ARG A 251 0.86 12.47 2.82
C ARG A 251 0.27 11.86 4.09
N SER A 252 0.65 10.62 4.43
CA SER A 252 0.16 9.93 5.63
C SER A 252 0.81 10.41 6.93
N GLY A 253 1.97 11.08 6.85
CA GLY A 253 2.79 11.46 8.01
C GLY A 253 3.49 10.28 8.70
N THR A 254 3.45 9.08 8.11
CA THR A 254 3.92 7.84 8.72
C THR A 254 4.85 7.04 7.80
N CYS A 255 5.41 7.67 6.78
CA CYS A 255 6.41 7.07 5.89
C CYS A 255 7.75 6.82 6.61
N PRO A 256 8.63 5.98 6.05
CA PRO A 256 9.96 5.76 6.63
C PRO A 256 10.82 7.02 6.52
N THR A 257 11.75 7.13 7.47
CA THR A 257 12.69 8.26 7.60
C THR A 257 14.15 7.82 7.56
N ARG A 258 14.42 6.54 7.87
CA ARG A 258 15.72 5.88 7.73
C ARG A 258 15.87 5.25 6.35
N SER A 259 17.08 4.81 6.02
CA SER A 259 17.35 3.97 4.86
C SER A 259 17.01 2.50 5.15
N PHE A 260 16.45 1.83 4.15
CA PHE A 260 16.16 0.38 4.12
C PHE A 260 16.63 -0.14 2.75
N GLU A 261 17.86 -0.62 2.69
CA GLU A 261 18.56 -0.86 1.42
C GLU A 261 17.89 -2.01 0.65
N GLY A 262 17.63 -1.80 -0.64
CA GLY A 262 17.03 -2.82 -1.51
C GLY A 262 15.53 -3.08 -1.31
N VAL A 263 14.89 -2.50 -0.29
CA VAL A 263 13.42 -2.53 -0.15
C VAL A 263 12.82 -1.52 -1.12
N TRP A 264 11.93 -1.99 -2.00
CA TRP A 264 11.21 -1.15 -2.95
C TRP A 264 9.94 -0.57 -2.35
N GLU A 265 9.63 0.69 -2.66
CA GLU A 265 8.30 1.26 -2.54
C GLU A 265 7.66 1.34 -3.92
N VAL A 266 6.45 0.80 -4.05
CA VAL A 266 5.60 0.92 -5.24
C VAL A 266 4.45 1.88 -4.88
N PRO A 267 4.64 3.18 -5.13
CA PRO A 267 3.78 4.21 -4.57
C PRO A 267 2.40 4.25 -5.24
N LEU A 268 1.38 4.63 -4.46
CA LEU A 268 0.02 4.83 -4.96
C LEU A 268 -0.16 6.28 -5.40
N ASN A 269 0.04 6.52 -6.70
CA ASN A 269 -0.25 7.81 -7.32
C ASN A 269 -1.75 8.11 -7.24
N ALA A 270 -2.15 9.21 -6.59
CA ALA A 270 -3.56 9.56 -6.49
C ALA A 270 -4.19 9.74 -7.89
N HIS A 271 -5.34 9.13 -8.09
CA HIS A 271 -6.16 9.26 -9.29
C HIS A 271 -6.95 10.56 -9.27
N TYR A 272 -7.03 11.22 -10.42
CA TYR A 272 -7.85 12.41 -10.64
C TYR A 272 -7.89 12.79 -12.12
N VAL A 273 -8.89 13.59 -12.48
CA VAL A 273 -9.04 14.22 -13.81
C VAL A 273 -8.89 15.74 -13.69
N GLU A 274 -8.61 16.45 -14.79
CA GLU A 274 -8.35 17.89 -14.76
C GLU A 274 -9.54 18.71 -14.24
N THR A 275 -10.76 18.21 -14.45
CA THR A 275 -12.00 18.83 -13.96
C THR A 275 -12.22 18.67 -12.46
N TYR A 276 -11.40 17.87 -11.78
CA TYR A 276 -11.57 17.43 -10.38
C TYR A 276 -12.86 16.63 -10.11
N GLU A 277 -13.57 16.21 -11.15
CA GLU A 277 -14.69 15.29 -11.04
C GLU A 277 -14.21 13.95 -10.45
N GLY A 278 -14.96 13.39 -9.49
CA GLY A 278 -14.53 12.21 -8.74
C GLY A 278 -13.54 12.47 -7.59
N GLY A 279 -12.91 13.64 -7.51
CA GLY A 279 -11.98 14.01 -6.43
C GLY A 279 -10.58 13.38 -6.54
N HIS A 280 -9.81 13.42 -5.44
CA HIS A 280 -8.45 12.85 -5.36
C HIS A 280 -8.45 11.58 -4.52
N CYS A 281 -8.19 10.46 -5.16
CA CYS A 281 -8.43 9.15 -4.57
C CYS A 281 -7.20 8.24 -4.76
N PRO A 282 -6.58 7.72 -3.69
CA PRO A 282 -5.54 6.70 -3.82
C PRO A 282 -6.13 5.33 -4.18
N TYR A 283 -7.35 5.02 -3.75
CA TYR A 283 -8.13 3.87 -4.20
C TYR A 283 -9.23 4.29 -5.17
N LEU A 284 -9.44 3.52 -6.24
CA LEU A 284 -10.46 3.87 -7.23
C LEU A 284 -11.87 3.84 -6.65
N ASP A 285 -12.16 2.95 -5.70
CA ASP A 285 -13.45 2.91 -5.00
C ASP A 285 -13.68 4.10 -4.03
N GLN A 286 -12.65 4.91 -3.77
CA GLN A 286 -12.78 6.15 -3.01
C GLN A 286 -13.04 7.37 -3.91
N CYS A 287 -12.93 7.22 -5.23
CA CYS A 287 -13.32 8.26 -6.17
C CYS A 287 -14.85 8.40 -6.17
N VAL A 288 -15.35 9.63 -6.24
CA VAL A 288 -16.79 9.93 -6.22
C VAL A 288 -17.39 9.72 -7.61
N LEU A 289 -17.45 8.46 -8.05
CA LEU A 289 -17.93 8.07 -9.37
C LEU A 289 -19.34 7.43 -9.37
N HIS A 290 -19.95 7.23 -8.20
CA HIS A 290 -21.18 6.46 -8.01
C HIS A 290 -22.44 6.93 -8.77
N ASN A 291 -22.46 8.15 -9.31
CA ASN A 291 -23.60 8.68 -10.08
C ASN A 291 -23.34 8.69 -11.60
N HIS A 292 -22.19 8.19 -12.04
CA HIS A 292 -21.80 8.16 -13.44
C HIS A 292 -22.31 6.88 -14.09
N ASP A 293 -22.63 6.97 -15.38
CA ASP A 293 -22.94 5.78 -16.17
C ASP A 293 -21.65 5.06 -16.62
N PRO A 294 -21.73 3.85 -17.21
CA PRO A 294 -20.54 3.12 -17.63
C PRO A 294 -19.65 3.84 -18.66
N ASP A 295 -20.21 4.71 -19.52
CA ASP A 295 -19.43 5.47 -20.51
C ASP A 295 -18.68 6.62 -19.83
N ASP A 296 -19.33 7.31 -18.90
CA ASP A 296 -18.70 8.35 -18.09
C ASP A 296 -17.53 7.80 -17.26
N VAL A 297 -17.71 6.65 -16.60
CA VAL A 297 -16.63 5.97 -15.85
C VAL A 297 -15.48 5.59 -16.78
N PHE A 298 -15.79 5.08 -17.97
CA PHE A 298 -14.78 4.72 -18.97
C PHE A 298 -13.94 5.93 -19.40
N GLU A 299 -14.59 7.05 -19.76
CA GLU A 299 -13.88 8.26 -20.17
C GLU A 299 -13.07 8.86 -19.01
N TRP A 300 -13.58 8.81 -17.78
CA TRP A 300 -12.84 9.22 -16.59
C TRP A 300 -11.55 8.40 -16.41
N LEU A 301 -11.64 7.06 -16.49
CA LEU A 301 -10.47 6.17 -16.37
C LEU A 301 -9.46 6.40 -17.50
N LYS A 302 -9.93 6.72 -18.70
CA LYS A 302 -9.11 7.00 -19.87
C LYS A 302 -8.40 8.35 -19.78
N GLU A 303 -9.04 9.38 -19.22
CA GLU A 303 -8.40 10.67 -18.94
C GLU A 303 -7.29 10.49 -17.90
N ASP A 304 -7.58 9.84 -16.77
CA ASP A 304 -6.56 9.61 -15.74
C ASP A 304 -5.41 8.73 -16.26
N PHE A 305 -5.70 7.70 -17.08
CA PHE A 305 -4.66 6.91 -17.76
C PHE A 305 -3.77 7.76 -18.68
N SER A 306 -4.34 8.68 -19.45
CA SER A 306 -3.59 9.56 -20.35
C SER A 306 -2.55 10.40 -19.60
N ARG A 307 -2.80 10.76 -18.34
CA ARG A 307 -1.82 11.44 -17.47
C ARG A 307 -0.53 10.63 -17.28
N TYR A 308 -0.61 9.30 -17.25
CA TYR A 308 0.57 8.43 -17.15
C TYR A 308 1.19 8.22 -18.53
N TYR A 309 0.35 7.84 -19.49
CA TYR A 309 0.75 7.44 -20.84
C TYR A 309 1.46 8.55 -21.62
N ASP A 310 0.95 9.79 -21.51
CA ASP A 310 1.47 10.96 -22.21
C ASP A 310 2.56 11.71 -21.42
N GLN A 311 2.83 11.37 -20.16
CA GLN A 311 3.89 12.02 -19.38
C GLN A 311 5.15 11.15 -19.30
N ASN A 312 5.36 10.44 -18.20
CA ASN A 312 6.59 9.69 -17.95
C ASN A 312 6.39 8.18 -17.90
N ARG A 313 5.20 7.69 -18.26
CA ARG A 313 4.84 6.26 -18.31
C ARG A 313 5.13 5.47 -17.03
N ALA A 314 5.10 6.15 -15.87
CA ALA A 314 5.13 5.44 -14.60
C ALA A 314 4.00 4.39 -14.56
N PRO A 315 4.17 3.27 -13.83
CA PRO A 315 3.15 2.25 -13.76
C PRO A 315 1.80 2.84 -13.30
N TYR A 316 0.76 2.64 -14.10
CA TYR A 316 -0.59 3.05 -13.78
C TYR A 316 -1.23 2.00 -12.88
N MET A 317 -1.08 2.19 -11.57
CA MET A 317 -1.69 1.30 -10.59
C MET A 317 -3.16 1.61 -10.43
N MET A 318 -4.01 0.58 -10.50
CA MET A 318 -5.46 0.67 -10.27
C MET A 318 -5.80 -0.19 -9.04
N PRO A 319 -5.80 0.38 -7.84
CA PRO A 319 -6.07 -0.34 -6.60
C PRO A 319 -7.56 -0.31 -6.27
N PHE A 320 -8.13 -1.51 -6.04
CA PHE A 320 -9.55 -1.72 -5.83
C PHE A 320 -9.83 -2.48 -4.53
N HIS A 321 -10.89 -2.10 -3.84
CA HIS A 321 -11.60 -2.99 -2.92
C HIS A 321 -12.80 -3.66 -3.60
N THR A 322 -13.42 -4.62 -2.91
CA THR A 322 -14.69 -5.23 -3.33
C THR A 322 -15.80 -4.20 -3.58
N ASN A 323 -15.73 -3.00 -3.01
CA ASN A 323 -16.74 -1.95 -3.13
C ASN A 323 -16.91 -1.46 -4.57
N TRP A 324 -15.82 -1.35 -5.34
CA TRP A 324 -15.88 -0.98 -6.76
C TRP A 324 -16.85 -1.88 -7.53
N PHE A 325 -16.80 -3.18 -7.23
CA PHE A 325 -17.59 -4.20 -7.89
C PHE A 325 -19.01 -4.34 -7.34
N GLN A 326 -19.42 -3.57 -6.34
CA GLN A 326 -20.80 -3.57 -5.85
C GLN A 326 -21.73 -2.76 -6.75
N LEU A 327 -21.18 -1.79 -7.50
CA LEU A 327 -21.91 -0.96 -8.45
C LEU A 327 -21.63 -1.46 -9.87
N LYS A 328 -22.70 -1.81 -10.60
CA LYS A 328 -22.58 -2.40 -11.94
C LYS A 328 -21.98 -1.43 -12.94
N GLU A 329 -22.27 -0.14 -12.76
CA GLU A 329 -21.84 0.94 -13.62
C GLU A 329 -20.31 1.09 -13.58
N LEU A 330 -19.73 1.03 -12.38
CA LEU A 330 -18.28 1.04 -12.17
C LEU A 330 -17.60 -0.20 -12.75
N GLU A 331 -18.17 -1.39 -12.52
CA GLU A 331 -17.67 -2.66 -13.08
C GLU A 331 -17.70 -2.63 -14.63
N MET A 332 -18.79 -2.18 -15.23
CA MET A 332 -18.93 -2.07 -16.68
C MET A 332 -17.98 -1.03 -17.29
N GLY A 333 -17.83 0.13 -16.65
CA GLY A 333 -16.87 1.16 -17.07
C GLY A 333 -15.43 0.65 -17.03
N LEU A 334 -15.07 -0.11 -15.99
CA LEU A 334 -13.77 -0.79 -15.92
C LEU A 334 -13.60 -1.79 -17.08
N HIS A 335 -14.59 -2.62 -17.38
CA HIS A 335 -14.49 -3.55 -18.52
C HIS A 335 -14.29 -2.83 -19.86
N LYS A 336 -15.01 -1.73 -20.11
CA LYS A 336 -14.79 -0.88 -21.30
C LYS A 336 -13.36 -0.35 -21.35
N PHE A 337 -12.84 0.12 -20.22
CA PHE A 337 -11.46 0.60 -20.11
C PHE A 337 -10.42 -0.48 -20.41
N LEU A 338 -10.59 -1.68 -19.85
CA LEU A 338 -9.70 -2.82 -20.09
C LEU A 338 -9.72 -3.23 -21.58
N ASP A 339 -10.90 -3.31 -22.18
CA ASP A 339 -11.01 -3.74 -23.58
C ASP A 339 -10.43 -2.67 -24.54
N TRP A 340 -10.58 -1.37 -24.22
CA TRP A 340 -9.94 -0.29 -24.97
C TRP A 340 -8.42 -0.27 -24.82
N THR A 341 -7.89 -0.37 -23.60
CA THR A 341 -6.43 -0.33 -23.34
C THR A 341 -5.71 -1.48 -24.03
N LEU A 342 -6.33 -2.66 -24.13
CA LEU A 342 -5.77 -3.81 -24.86
C LEU A 342 -5.67 -3.60 -26.38
N THR A 343 -6.28 -2.55 -26.93
CA THR A 343 -6.07 -2.15 -28.34
C THR A 343 -4.78 -1.34 -28.54
N GLN A 344 -4.14 -0.89 -27.46
CA GLN A 344 -2.90 -0.13 -27.50
C GLN A 344 -1.69 -1.08 -27.53
N PRO A 345 -0.74 -0.92 -28.48
CA PRO A 345 0.29 -1.94 -28.76
C PRO A 345 1.42 -2.02 -27.71
N ASP A 346 1.57 -1.01 -26.87
CA ASP A 346 2.66 -0.79 -25.90
C ASP A 346 2.16 -0.73 -24.45
N VAL A 347 0.91 -1.15 -24.21
CA VAL A 347 0.30 -1.25 -22.88
C VAL A 347 0.35 -2.69 -22.37
N TRP A 348 0.75 -2.85 -21.11
CA TRP A 348 0.99 -4.15 -20.48
C TRP A 348 0.35 -4.24 -19.10
N PHE A 349 -0.52 -5.22 -18.90
CA PHE A 349 -1.08 -5.55 -17.59
C PHE A 349 -0.22 -6.61 -16.90
N VAL A 350 0.52 -6.18 -15.90
CA VAL A 350 1.52 -7.00 -15.22
C VAL A 350 1.31 -6.97 -13.71
N THR A 351 1.85 -7.96 -13.01
CA THR A 351 1.88 -7.92 -11.55
C THR A 351 2.88 -6.87 -11.06
N VAL A 352 2.81 -6.51 -9.77
CA VAL A 352 3.75 -5.54 -9.19
C VAL A 352 5.19 -6.06 -9.26
N THR A 353 5.42 -7.33 -8.92
CA THR A 353 6.73 -7.99 -9.05
C THR A 353 7.22 -7.96 -10.50
N GLN A 354 6.36 -8.25 -11.48
CA GLN A 354 6.74 -8.20 -12.90
C GLN A 354 7.16 -6.79 -13.34
N ALA A 355 6.48 -5.75 -12.84
CA ALA A 355 6.86 -4.36 -13.10
C ALA A 355 8.22 -4.02 -12.47
N LEU A 356 8.46 -4.43 -11.22
CA LEU A 356 9.75 -4.24 -10.56
C LEU A 356 10.89 -4.98 -11.27
N VAL A 357 10.66 -6.20 -11.77
CA VAL A 357 11.66 -6.92 -12.58
C VAL A 357 12.00 -6.13 -13.85
N TRP A 358 11.00 -5.58 -14.55
CA TRP A 358 11.27 -4.69 -15.69
C TRP A 358 12.08 -3.45 -15.26
N MET A 359 11.78 -2.86 -14.10
CA MET A 359 12.54 -1.71 -13.61
C MET A 359 13.99 -2.05 -13.27
N THR A 360 14.26 -3.25 -12.77
CA THR A 360 15.62 -3.71 -12.46
C THR A 360 16.44 -3.98 -13.74
N GLU A 361 15.77 -4.30 -14.85
CA GLU A 361 16.40 -4.50 -16.16
C GLU A 361 15.57 -3.86 -17.30
N PRO A 362 15.57 -2.52 -17.42
CA PRO A 362 14.69 -1.83 -18.35
C PRO A 362 14.91 -2.26 -19.81
N ARG A 363 13.81 -2.58 -20.49
CA ARG A 363 13.78 -2.94 -21.91
C ARG A 363 12.81 -2.05 -22.67
N LEU A 364 13.18 -1.71 -23.91
CA LEU A 364 12.31 -0.98 -24.84
C LEU A 364 11.00 -1.75 -25.06
N ALA A 365 9.88 -1.03 -25.16
CA ALA A 365 8.53 -1.59 -25.33
C ALA A 365 8.46 -2.64 -26.46
N LYS A 366 9.12 -2.35 -27.60
CA LYS A 366 9.18 -3.24 -28.76
C LYS A 366 9.87 -4.58 -28.53
N ASN A 367 10.68 -4.71 -27.48
CA ASN A 367 11.45 -5.91 -27.15
C ASN A 367 10.78 -6.79 -26.08
N LEU A 368 9.60 -6.41 -25.58
CA LEU A 368 8.96 -7.08 -24.44
C LEU A 368 8.20 -8.36 -24.81
N ASN A 369 7.94 -8.60 -26.10
CA ASN A 369 7.25 -9.81 -26.54
C ASN A 369 7.97 -11.10 -26.15
N ASN A 370 9.30 -11.05 -26.02
CA ASN A 370 10.14 -12.19 -25.62
C ASN A 370 10.80 -11.96 -24.24
N PHE A 371 10.26 -11.05 -23.43
CA PHE A 371 10.84 -10.78 -22.11
C PHE A 371 10.51 -11.92 -21.14
N GLU A 372 11.54 -12.65 -20.74
CA GLU A 372 11.44 -13.90 -19.98
C GLU A 372 10.68 -13.75 -18.66
N ALA A 373 10.81 -12.60 -17.98
CA ALA A 373 10.12 -12.34 -16.72
C ALA A 373 8.60 -12.18 -16.87
N TRP A 374 8.11 -11.89 -18.09
CA TRP A 374 6.69 -11.74 -18.41
C TRP A 374 6.13 -12.93 -19.21
N ASP A 375 6.92 -13.98 -19.37
CA ASP A 375 6.50 -15.22 -20.01
C ASP A 375 5.62 -16.06 -19.07
N CYS A 376 4.38 -16.30 -19.49
CA CYS A 376 3.38 -17.06 -18.76
C CYS A 376 3.48 -18.58 -18.94
N THR A 377 4.38 -19.07 -19.81
CA THR A 377 4.61 -20.51 -19.98
C THR A 377 5.39 -21.12 -18.81
N LYS A 378 6.12 -20.29 -18.07
CA LYS A 378 6.89 -20.68 -16.89
C LYS A 378 5.98 -20.77 -15.67
N ARG A 379 5.68 -22.00 -15.26
CA ARG A 379 4.76 -22.28 -14.13
C ARG A 379 5.45 -22.94 -12.93
N GLU A 380 6.78 -23.01 -12.92
CA GLU A 380 7.57 -23.75 -11.91
C GLU A 380 7.36 -23.23 -10.48
N ASN A 381 7.14 -21.91 -10.33
CA ASN A 381 6.92 -21.28 -9.02
C ASN A 381 5.44 -21.14 -8.65
N LEU A 382 4.50 -21.53 -9.52
CA LEU A 382 3.09 -21.41 -9.22
C LEU A 382 2.61 -22.57 -8.35
N PRO A 383 1.67 -22.35 -7.40
CA PRO A 383 1.12 -23.46 -6.63
C PRO A 383 0.38 -24.44 -7.53
N SER A 384 0.24 -25.68 -7.06
CA SER A 384 -0.62 -26.67 -7.72
C SER A 384 -2.06 -26.15 -7.81
N PRO A 385 -2.86 -26.65 -8.77
CA PRO A 385 -4.28 -26.32 -8.84
C PRO A 385 -4.97 -26.52 -7.48
N PRO A 386 -5.98 -25.70 -7.13
CA PRO A 386 -6.79 -25.95 -5.96
C PRO A 386 -7.53 -27.29 -6.08
N CYS A 387 -7.87 -27.87 -4.94
CA CYS A 387 -8.72 -29.05 -4.85
C CYS A 387 -10.16 -28.75 -5.32
N ASN A 388 -10.81 -29.74 -5.94
CA ASN A 388 -12.19 -29.61 -6.44
C ASN A 388 -13.25 -29.55 -5.32
N LEU A 389 -12.95 -30.12 -4.16
CA LEU A 389 -13.85 -30.19 -3.01
C LEU A 389 -13.13 -29.64 -1.77
N PRO A 390 -13.13 -28.32 -1.54
CA PRO A 390 -12.48 -27.73 -0.39
C PRO A 390 -13.24 -28.03 0.91
N ASN A 391 -12.49 -28.10 2.01
CA ASN A 391 -13.07 -28.18 3.34
C ASN A 391 -13.63 -26.81 3.74
N SER A 392 -14.85 -26.80 4.28
CA SER A 392 -15.44 -25.61 4.91
C SER A 392 -15.42 -25.81 6.42
N CYS A 393 -14.48 -25.13 7.07
CA CYS A 393 -14.15 -25.34 8.48
C CYS A 393 -14.90 -24.35 9.35
N ALA A 394 -15.84 -24.83 10.17
CA ALA A 394 -16.49 -24.03 11.22
C ALA A 394 -15.60 -24.02 12.48
N LEU A 395 -14.89 -22.92 12.69
CA LEU A 395 -13.81 -22.84 13.66
C LEU A 395 -14.19 -21.95 14.86
N PRO A 396 -13.88 -22.35 16.10
CA PRO A 396 -14.05 -21.50 17.25
C PRO A 396 -13.04 -20.34 17.20
N PHE A 397 -13.53 -19.12 17.42
CA PHE A 397 -12.73 -17.91 17.47
C PHE A 397 -13.21 -17.04 18.63
N LYS A 398 -12.28 -16.50 19.41
CA LYS A 398 -12.59 -15.48 20.41
C LYS A 398 -11.81 -14.22 20.03
N PRO A 399 -12.47 -13.21 19.44
CA PRO A 399 -11.81 -11.94 19.17
C PRO A 399 -11.19 -11.36 20.46
N PRO A 400 -10.00 -10.73 20.42
CA PRO A 400 -9.35 -10.19 21.62
C PRO A 400 -10.23 -9.22 22.42
N GLU A 401 -11.05 -8.44 21.72
CA GLU A 401 -11.95 -7.42 22.30
C GLU A 401 -13.31 -8.00 22.73
N ALA A 402 -13.60 -9.24 22.36
CA ALA A 402 -14.90 -9.86 22.61
C ALA A 402 -14.90 -10.74 23.86
N ASN A 403 -15.91 -10.54 24.70
CA ASN A 403 -16.16 -11.40 25.87
C ASN A 403 -16.79 -12.76 25.50
N THR A 404 -17.23 -12.93 24.27
CA THR A 404 -17.90 -14.13 23.77
C THR A 404 -17.12 -14.78 22.63
N SER A 405 -17.13 -16.12 22.58
CA SER A 405 -16.63 -16.87 21.43
C SER A 405 -17.64 -16.80 20.28
N ALA A 406 -17.14 -16.61 19.07
CA ALA A 406 -17.88 -16.69 17.83
C ALA A 406 -17.38 -17.87 16.98
N THR A 407 -18.15 -18.23 15.96
CA THR A 407 -17.69 -19.13 14.91
C THR A 407 -17.18 -18.31 13.73
N ARG A 408 -16.05 -18.71 13.18
CA ARG A 408 -15.54 -18.21 11.90
C ARG A 408 -15.42 -19.36 10.91
N TYR A 409 -15.71 -19.08 9.65
CA TYR A 409 -15.57 -20.06 8.58
C TYR A 409 -14.25 -19.83 7.85
N LEU A 410 -13.53 -20.91 7.57
CA LEU A 410 -12.33 -20.92 6.75
C LEU A 410 -12.47 -21.99 5.69
N VAL A 411 -12.28 -21.63 4.42
CA VAL A 411 -12.36 -22.58 3.30
C VAL A 411 -10.96 -22.84 2.75
N THR A 412 -10.54 -24.10 2.66
CA THR A 412 -9.18 -24.49 2.26
C THR A 412 -9.15 -25.93 1.71
N CYS A 413 -8.10 -26.27 0.97
CA CYS A 413 -7.79 -27.65 0.59
C CYS A 413 -7.06 -28.46 1.66
N ARG A 414 -6.63 -27.81 2.74
CA ARG A 414 -6.00 -28.48 3.89
C ARG A 414 -7.04 -29.07 4.83
N GLU A 415 -6.59 -29.94 5.72
CA GLU A 415 -7.40 -30.38 6.85
C GLU A 415 -7.82 -29.18 7.72
N CYS A 416 -9.02 -29.25 8.29
CA CYS A 416 -9.49 -28.17 9.14
C CYS A 416 -8.62 -28.02 10.39
N PRO A 417 -8.17 -26.79 10.72
CA PRO A 417 -7.42 -26.54 11.93
C PRO A 417 -8.32 -26.69 13.17
N ARG A 418 -7.73 -26.66 14.36
CA ARG A 418 -8.48 -26.82 15.63
C ARG A 418 -9.18 -25.54 16.07
N ARG A 419 -8.60 -24.38 15.73
CA ARG A 419 -9.13 -23.04 15.98
C ARG A 419 -9.00 -22.18 14.74
N TYR A 420 -9.69 -21.05 14.74
CA TYR A 420 -9.49 -20.05 13.70
C TYR A 420 -8.07 -19.51 13.80
N PRO A 421 -7.25 -19.58 12.73
CA PRO A 421 -5.91 -19.00 12.73
C PRO A 421 -5.95 -17.53 13.13
N TRP A 422 -4.91 -17.06 13.80
CA TRP A 422 -4.81 -15.66 14.20
C TRP A 422 -3.36 -15.29 14.52
N ILE A 423 -3.16 -14.04 14.97
CA ILE A 423 -1.87 -13.57 15.50
C ILE A 423 -1.36 -14.54 16.58
N GLY A 424 -0.15 -15.05 16.39
CA GLY A 424 0.51 -15.99 17.32
C GLY A 424 0.11 -17.47 17.17
N ASP A 425 -0.82 -17.81 16.29
CA ASP A 425 -1.21 -19.19 15.93
C ASP A 425 -1.71 -19.24 14.47
N SER A 426 -0.82 -18.96 13.52
CA SER A 426 -1.07 -18.89 12.07
C SER A 426 -1.55 -20.21 11.47
N GLU A 427 -1.34 -21.35 12.13
CA GLU A 427 -1.83 -22.65 11.70
C GLU A 427 -3.14 -23.09 12.40
N GLY A 428 -3.66 -22.29 13.34
CA GLY A 428 -4.90 -22.59 14.06
C GLY A 428 -4.83 -23.85 14.93
N THR A 429 -3.68 -24.09 15.57
CA THR A 429 -3.44 -25.29 16.40
C THR A 429 -4.16 -25.28 17.74
N GLY A 430 -4.57 -24.10 18.21
CA GLY A 430 -5.18 -23.87 19.51
C GLY A 430 -4.17 -23.71 20.65
N ILE A 431 -2.88 -23.53 20.33
CA ILE A 431 -1.82 -23.24 21.29
C ILE A 431 -1.49 -21.75 21.18
N GLU A 432 -1.75 -20.98 22.24
CA GLU A 432 -1.53 -19.54 22.25
C GLU A 432 -0.03 -19.21 22.22
N GLY A 433 0.38 -18.26 21.37
CA GLY A 433 1.78 -17.85 21.21
C GLY A 433 2.68 -18.97 20.68
N LYS A 434 2.12 -19.93 19.94
CA LYS A 434 2.89 -21.02 19.32
C LYS A 434 3.90 -20.47 18.32
N ASP A 435 3.49 -19.45 17.57
CA ASP A 435 4.33 -18.92 16.52
C ASP A 435 5.43 -18.04 17.10
N THR A 436 6.65 -18.32 16.68
CA THR A 436 7.82 -17.48 16.92
C THR A 436 8.51 -17.33 15.59
N TYR A 437 8.48 -16.11 15.05
CA TYR A 437 9.06 -15.81 13.77
C TYR A 437 10.50 -15.34 13.99
N ASN A 438 11.45 -15.93 13.28
CA ASN A 438 12.85 -15.56 13.35
C ASN A 438 13.34 -15.20 11.93
N PRO A 439 13.83 -13.97 11.71
CA PRO A 439 14.40 -13.53 10.44
C PRO A 439 15.48 -14.45 9.86
N GLU A 440 16.28 -15.09 10.72
CA GLU A 440 17.44 -15.92 10.31
C GLU A 440 17.08 -17.36 9.91
N LYS A 441 15.79 -17.75 9.93
CA LYS A 441 15.32 -19.12 9.66
C LYS A 441 14.26 -19.18 8.57
#